data_AF-A0A352HRP2-F1
#
_entry.id   AF-A0A352HRP2-F1
#
_cell.length_a   1.000
_cell.length_b   1.000
_cell.length_c   1.000
_cell.angle_alpha   90.00
_cell.angle_beta   90.00
_cell.angle_gamma   90.00
#
_symmetry.space_group_name_H-M   'P 1'
#
loop_
_entity.id
_entity.type
_entity.pdbx_description
1 polymer ?
#
loop_
_entity_poly.entity_id
_entity_poly.type
_entity_poly.pdbx_seq_one_letter_code
_entity_poly.pdbx_strand_id
1 'polypeptide(L)'
;MSSKSNNQGRAYEYACLHALHDAVSALRPAQIVTNGSYDTAKTAWETLTGAEKTIFAISAQSAMATLFAMEPNIVEPTDDTLNLYIQSDRHGEEADVRDIIIERKDIIWEIGLSIKHNHLAVKHSRLAKTLDFGEKWYGVKCSDEYWRDVKPIFDFLEEEKSKGKRFKELDSKEDDVYVPLLNAFIKEVTSQIGKDKTIPLRFVEYVLGKYDFYKVISVDSKRVTTISSFNMYGTLNKRSRAAFTNILAA
;
A
#
# COMPACT_ATOMS: atom_id res chain seq x y z
N MET A 1 14.56 -4.03 2.76
CA MET A 1 13.95 -3.48 3.98
C MET A 1 14.52 -4.23 5.16
N SER A 2 14.91 -3.55 6.24
CA SER A 2 15.35 -4.23 7.46
C SER A 2 14.14 -4.83 8.19
N SER A 3 14.34 -5.91 8.94
CA SER A 3 13.29 -6.50 9.81
C SER A 3 12.68 -5.45 10.76
N LYS A 4 13.50 -4.52 11.24
CA LYS A 4 13.08 -3.40 12.09
C LYS A 4 12.08 -2.47 11.41
N SER A 5 12.31 -2.08 10.15
CA SER A 5 11.37 -1.21 9.41
C SER A 5 10.03 -1.89 9.16
N ASN A 6 10.04 -3.20 8.90
CA ASN A 6 8.83 -3.97 8.64
C ASN A 6 7.98 -4.11 9.91
N ASN A 7 8.63 -4.41 11.05
CA ASN A 7 7.94 -4.52 12.33
C ASN A 7 7.34 -3.19 12.78
N GLN A 8 8.03 -2.06 12.54
CA GLN A 8 7.50 -0.74 12.86
C GLN A 8 6.26 -0.39 12.03
N GLY A 9 6.23 -0.75 10.74
CA GLY A 9 5.03 -0.60 9.90
C GLY A 9 3.84 -1.40 10.45
N ARG A 10 4.05 -2.69 10.73
CA ARG A 10 3.02 -3.58 11.28
C ARG A 10 2.53 -3.17 12.67
N ALA A 11 3.43 -2.70 13.53
CA ALA A 11 3.04 -2.16 14.83
C ALA A 11 2.19 -0.89 14.68
N TYR A 12 2.46 -0.06 13.68
CA TYR A 12 1.65 1.12 13.38
C TYR A 12 0.29 0.75 12.79
N GLU A 13 0.20 -0.28 11.93
CA GLU A 13 -1.08 -0.85 11.48
C GLU A 13 -1.94 -1.30 12.66
N TYR A 14 -1.35 -1.99 13.65
CA TYR A 14 -2.05 -2.37 14.87
C TYR A 14 -2.58 -1.14 15.63
N ALA A 15 -1.76 -0.11 15.82
CA ALA A 15 -2.17 1.13 16.49
C ALA A 15 -3.33 1.83 15.76
N CYS A 16 -3.26 1.92 14.43
CA CYS A 16 -4.32 2.50 13.60
C CYS A 16 -5.63 1.72 13.68
N LEU A 17 -5.57 0.39 13.65
CA LEU A 17 -6.77 -0.46 13.76
C LEU A 17 -7.48 -0.26 15.10
N HIS A 18 -6.72 -0.24 16.20
CA HIS A 18 -7.30 -0.05 17.54
C HIS A 18 -7.82 1.37 17.75
N ALA A 19 -7.08 2.39 17.31
CA ALA A 19 -7.58 3.77 17.36
C ALA A 19 -8.88 3.96 16.56
N LEU A 20 -8.98 3.31 15.41
CA LEU A 20 -10.20 3.29 14.61
C LEU A 20 -11.33 2.56 15.33
N HIS A 21 -11.06 1.37 15.88
CA HIS A 21 -12.06 0.60 16.61
C HIS A 21 -12.60 1.36 17.82
N ASP A 22 -11.74 1.95 18.64
CA ASP A 22 -12.13 2.75 19.80
C ASP A 22 -12.99 3.96 19.38
N ALA A 23 -12.56 4.69 18.36
CA ALA A 23 -13.27 5.88 17.87
C ALA A 23 -14.65 5.55 17.26
N VAL A 24 -14.75 4.44 16.50
CA VAL A 24 -16.03 4.01 15.91
C VAL A 24 -16.95 3.43 16.99
N SER A 25 -16.42 2.63 17.93
CA SER A 25 -17.20 1.98 18.99
C SER A 25 -17.84 2.99 19.95
N ALA A 26 -17.30 4.21 20.04
CA ALA A 26 -17.93 5.31 20.77
C ALA A 26 -19.21 5.85 20.09
N LEU A 27 -19.41 5.56 18.80
CA LEU A 27 -20.50 6.10 17.98
C LEU A 27 -21.52 5.03 17.59
N ARG A 28 -21.06 3.82 17.27
CA ARG A 28 -21.89 2.72 16.75
C ARG A 28 -21.22 1.35 16.97
N PRO A 29 -21.93 0.23 16.76
CA PRO A 29 -21.32 -1.10 16.87
C PRO A 29 -20.16 -1.29 15.87
N ALA A 30 -19.00 -1.72 16.38
CA ALA A 30 -17.85 -2.12 15.59
C ALA A 30 -17.08 -3.26 16.26
N GLN A 31 -16.45 -4.09 15.44
CA GLN A 31 -15.63 -5.19 15.91
C GLN A 31 -14.33 -5.31 15.12
N ILE A 32 -13.27 -5.72 15.80
CA ILE A 32 -12.05 -6.16 15.15
C ILE A 32 -12.19 -7.63 14.78
N VAL A 33 -12.07 -7.94 13.49
CA VAL A 33 -12.00 -9.32 13.00
C VAL A 33 -10.54 -9.73 12.97
N THR A 34 -10.17 -10.70 13.81
CA THR A 34 -8.78 -11.15 13.94
C THR A 34 -8.42 -12.20 12.89
N ASN A 35 -7.17 -12.19 12.45
CA ASN A 35 -6.58 -13.14 11.51
C ASN A 35 -5.05 -13.19 11.70
N GLY A 36 -4.34 -13.98 10.88
CA GLY A 36 -2.87 -14.09 11.00
C GLY A 36 -2.10 -12.77 10.83
N SER A 37 -2.60 -11.83 10.02
CA SER A 37 -2.02 -10.49 9.90
C SER A 37 -2.20 -9.68 11.17
N TYR A 38 -3.39 -9.76 11.80
CA TYR A 38 -3.63 -9.16 13.11
C TYR A 38 -2.65 -9.68 14.16
N ASP A 39 -2.44 -11.00 14.24
CA ASP A 39 -1.53 -11.59 15.23
C ASP A 39 -0.07 -11.16 14.99
N THR A 40 0.32 -11.04 13.73
CA THR A 40 1.65 -10.55 13.35
C THR A 40 1.82 -9.08 13.72
N ALA A 41 0.82 -8.24 13.45
CA ALA A 41 0.82 -6.82 13.80
C ALA A 41 0.84 -6.61 15.32
N LYS A 42 0.06 -7.39 16.07
CA LYS A 42 0.06 -7.42 17.53
C LYS A 42 1.42 -7.80 18.08
N THR A 43 2.03 -8.86 17.54
CA THR A 43 3.37 -9.29 17.95
C THR A 43 4.39 -8.17 17.73
N ALA A 44 4.33 -7.49 16.59
CA ALA A 44 5.20 -6.35 16.31
C ALA A 44 4.96 -5.19 17.29
N TRP A 45 3.69 -4.88 17.59
CA TRP A 45 3.32 -3.88 18.60
C TRP A 45 3.90 -4.19 19.98
N GLU A 46 3.87 -5.45 20.42
CA GLU A 46 4.40 -5.83 21.73
C GLU A 46 5.93 -5.73 21.84
N THR A 47 6.64 -5.64 20.71
CA THR A 47 8.09 -5.37 20.73
C THR A 47 8.46 -3.91 20.95
N LEU A 48 7.49 -2.99 20.87
CA LEU A 48 7.71 -1.56 21.05
C LEU A 48 7.87 -1.18 22.52
N THR A 49 8.71 -0.18 22.77
CA THR A 49 8.81 0.49 24.07
C THR A 49 7.53 1.27 24.38
N GLY A 50 7.30 1.58 25.66
CA GLY A 50 6.15 2.40 26.06
C GLY A 50 6.11 3.78 25.40
N ALA A 51 7.28 4.40 25.16
CA ALA A 51 7.37 5.67 24.46
C ALA A 51 6.96 5.55 22.97
N GLU A 52 7.42 4.50 22.28
CA GLU A 52 7.04 4.23 20.89
C GLU A 52 5.54 3.94 20.77
N LYS A 53 4.97 3.10 21.66
CA LYS A 53 3.53 2.83 21.71
C LYS A 53 2.72 4.11 21.86
N THR A 54 3.12 5.01 22.77
CA THR A 54 2.45 6.31 22.96
C THR A 54 2.51 7.18 21.70
N ILE A 55 3.66 7.28 21.05
CA ILE A 55 3.81 8.07 19.81
C ILE A 55 2.88 7.53 18.72
N PHE A 56 2.84 6.20 18.55
CA PHE A 56 2.03 5.55 17.53
C PHE A 56 0.53 5.73 17.81
N ALA A 57 0.11 5.58 19.07
CA ALA A 57 -1.28 5.79 19.47
C ALA A 57 -1.74 7.23 19.20
N ILE A 58 -0.95 8.23 19.59
CA ILE A 58 -1.28 9.65 19.33
C ILE A 58 -1.37 9.92 17.83
N SER A 59 -0.40 9.42 17.05
CA SER A 59 -0.42 9.58 15.61
C SER A 59 -1.65 8.92 14.98
N ALA A 60 -1.97 7.68 15.35
CA ALA A 60 -3.14 6.98 14.87
C ALA A 60 -4.45 7.73 15.19
N GLN A 61 -4.61 8.20 16.43
CA GLN A 61 -5.77 8.96 16.87
C GLN A 61 -5.96 10.26 16.09
N SER A 62 -4.87 10.98 15.77
CA SER A 62 -4.93 12.26 15.06
C SER A 62 -5.56 12.17 13.66
N ALA A 63 -5.60 10.98 13.05
CA ALA A 63 -6.21 10.77 11.74
C ALA A 63 -7.73 10.56 11.79
N MET A 64 -8.31 10.20 12.95
CA MET A 64 -9.68 9.69 13.02
C MET A 64 -10.74 10.73 12.65
N ALA A 65 -10.64 11.96 13.20
CA ALA A 65 -11.60 13.02 12.92
C ALA A 65 -11.66 13.37 11.42
N THR A 66 -10.49 13.46 10.77
CA THR A 66 -10.41 13.71 9.33
C THR A 66 -10.99 12.55 8.54
N LEU A 67 -10.67 11.30 8.90
CA LEU A 67 -11.23 10.12 8.23
C LEU A 67 -12.77 10.11 8.31
N PHE A 68 -13.34 10.37 9.49
CA PHE A 68 -14.79 10.39 9.70
C PHE A 68 -15.49 11.52 8.94
N ALA A 69 -14.84 12.69 8.84
CA ALA A 69 -15.35 13.79 8.02
C ALA A 69 -15.36 13.45 6.52
N MET A 70 -14.45 12.59 6.07
CA MET A 70 -14.35 12.17 4.67
C MET A 70 -15.25 10.97 4.33
N GLU A 71 -15.62 10.16 5.32
CA GLU A 71 -16.35 8.91 5.12
C GLU A 71 -17.59 8.78 6.02
N PRO A 72 -18.75 9.30 5.59
CA PRO A 72 -19.96 9.34 6.41
C PRO A 72 -20.50 7.96 6.78
N ASN A 73 -20.28 6.95 5.93
CA ASN A 73 -20.76 5.59 6.19
C ASN A 73 -20.08 4.94 7.40
N ILE A 74 -18.92 5.45 7.85
CA ILE A 74 -18.24 4.99 9.07
C ILE A 74 -19.02 5.43 10.32
N VAL A 75 -19.58 6.63 10.31
CA VAL A 75 -20.17 7.26 11.50
C VAL A 75 -21.69 7.29 11.49
N GLU A 76 -22.30 6.75 10.44
CA GLU A 76 -23.75 6.67 10.34
C GLU A 76 -24.33 5.90 11.54
N PRO A 77 -25.29 6.46 12.30
CA PRO A 77 -25.81 5.84 13.51
C PRO A 77 -26.83 4.73 13.15
N THR A 78 -26.31 3.52 12.95
CA THR A 78 -27.11 2.33 12.63
C THR A 78 -26.67 1.15 13.50
N ASP A 79 -27.58 0.19 13.69
CA ASP A 79 -27.36 -0.97 14.58
C ASP A 79 -26.49 -2.07 13.95
N ASP A 80 -26.16 -1.96 12.65
CA ASP A 80 -25.26 -2.90 12.00
C ASP A 80 -23.82 -2.67 12.44
N THR A 81 -23.05 -3.76 12.48
CA THR A 81 -21.69 -3.77 12.98
C THR A 81 -20.67 -3.55 11.86
N LEU A 82 -19.78 -2.58 12.06
CA LEU A 82 -18.61 -2.42 11.19
C LEU A 82 -17.54 -3.46 11.51
N ASN A 83 -17.07 -4.16 10.47
CA ASN A 83 -15.94 -5.07 10.57
C ASN A 83 -14.66 -4.32 10.25
N LEU A 84 -13.70 -4.36 11.16
CA LEU A 84 -12.38 -3.75 11.01
C LEU A 84 -11.33 -4.85 11.03
N TYR A 85 -10.46 -4.93 10.03
CA TYR A 85 -9.42 -5.96 10.02
C TYR A 85 -8.18 -5.53 9.25
N ILE A 86 -7.05 -6.14 9.62
CA ILE A 86 -5.81 -6.05 8.84
C ILE A 86 -5.90 -7.02 7.67
N GLN A 87 -5.63 -6.53 6.47
CA GLN A 87 -5.65 -7.34 5.27
C GLN A 87 -4.53 -8.40 5.30
N SER A 88 -4.81 -9.58 4.74
CA SER A 88 -3.79 -10.63 4.61
C SER A 88 -2.71 -10.23 3.60
N ASP A 89 -1.44 -10.53 3.90
CA ASP A 89 -0.29 -10.27 3.01
C ASP A 89 -0.50 -10.78 1.56
N ARG A 90 -1.27 -11.86 1.37
CA ARG A 90 -1.58 -12.45 0.05
C ARG A 90 -2.23 -11.47 -0.94
N HIS A 91 -3.09 -10.55 -0.47
CA HIS A 91 -3.76 -9.59 -1.35
C HIS A 91 -2.84 -8.43 -1.75
N GLY A 92 -1.81 -8.14 -0.94
CA GLY A 92 -0.73 -7.21 -1.29
C GLY A 92 0.05 -7.63 -2.53
N GLU A 93 0.20 -8.93 -2.75
CA GLU A 93 0.83 -9.50 -3.95
C GLU A 93 -0.03 -9.31 -5.21
N GLU A 94 -1.36 -9.25 -5.05
CA GLU A 94 -2.35 -9.07 -6.13
C GLU A 94 -2.63 -7.59 -6.47
N ALA A 95 -1.80 -6.66 -5.98
CA ALA A 95 -1.91 -5.21 -6.13
C ALA A 95 -3.05 -4.55 -5.33
N ASP A 96 -3.44 -5.13 -4.20
CA ASP A 96 -4.22 -4.41 -3.18
C ASP A 96 -3.27 -3.77 -2.16
N VAL A 97 -3.21 -2.45 -2.12
CA VAL A 97 -2.29 -1.68 -1.25
C VAL A 97 -2.90 -1.31 0.11
N ARG A 98 -4.12 -1.77 0.39
CA ARG A 98 -4.85 -1.50 1.63
C ARG A 98 -4.34 -2.43 2.73
N ASP A 99 -3.93 -1.84 3.85
CA ASP A 99 -3.41 -2.57 5.01
C ASP A 99 -4.53 -2.83 6.03
N ILE A 100 -5.47 -1.88 6.20
CA ILE A 100 -6.69 -2.05 7.02
C ILE A 100 -7.91 -1.93 6.12
N ILE A 101 -8.91 -2.79 6.36
CA ILE A 101 -10.21 -2.75 5.71
C ILE A 101 -11.29 -2.39 6.72
N ILE A 102 -12.21 -1.55 6.27
CA ILE A 102 -13.44 -1.15 6.97
C ILE A 102 -14.59 -1.64 6.11
N GLU A 103 -15.32 -2.64 6.59
CA GLU A 103 -16.39 -3.29 5.85
C GLU A 103 -17.73 -3.11 6.58
N ARG A 104 -18.76 -2.80 5.79
CA ARG A 104 -20.14 -2.73 6.21
C ARG A 104 -21.01 -3.61 5.30
N LYS A 105 -21.52 -4.71 5.86
CA LYS A 105 -22.16 -5.78 5.08
C LYS A 105 -23.59 -5.47 4.64
N ASP A 106 -24.33 -4.70 5.43
CA ASP A 106 -25.75 -4.38 5.16
C ASP A 106 -25.95 -3.56 3.87
N ILE A 107 -24.94 -2.78 3.48
CA ILE A 107 -24.95 -1.94 2.28
C ILE A 107 -23.91 -2.34 1.23
N ILE A 108 -23.17 -3.43 1.45
CA ILE A 108 -22.08 -3.89 0.58
C ILE A 108 -21.10 -2.74 0.32
N TRP A 109 -20.56 -2.18 1.41
CA TRP A 109 -19.63 -1.06 1.36
C TRP A 109 -18.32 -1.46 2.03
N GLU A 110 -17.23 -1.11 1.37
CA GLU A 110 -15.88 -1.38 1.84
C GLU A 110 -14.99 -0.20 1.44
N ILE A 111 -14.15 0.25 2.37
CA ILE A 111 -13.02 1.12 2.09
C ILE A 111 -11.77 0.55 2.75
N GLY A 112 -10.61 0.94 2.28
CA GLY A 112 -9.37 0.59 2.96
C GLY A 112 -8.47 1.77 3.25
N LEU A 113 -7.55 1.51 4.17
CA LEU A 113 -6.50 2.41 4.58
C LEU A 113 -5.16 1.78 4.21
N SER A 114 -4.31 2.53 3.51
CA SER A 114 -2.90 2.17 3.32
C SER A 114 -2.09 2.90 4.39
N ILE A 115 -1.61 2.16 5.38
CA ILE A 115 -0.91 2.66 6.56
C ILE A 115 0.58 2.67 6.29
N LYS A 116 1.23 3.82 6.52
CA LYS A 116 2.68 3.97 6.34
C LYS A 116 3.29 4.73 7.51
N HIS A 117 4.46 4.28 7.92
CA HIS A 117 5.25 4.93 8.97
C HIS A 117 6.54 5.48 8.37
N ASN A 118 6.69 6.80 8.33
CA ASN A 118 7.83 7.52 7.75
C ASN A 118 8.18 7.14 6.29
N HIS A 119 7.22 6.60 5.54
CA HIS A 119 7.45 6.10 4.18
C HIS A 119 6.40 6.64 3.20
N LEU A 120 6.87 7.33 2.17
CA LEU A 120 6.03 8.04 1.21
C LEU A 120 5.82 7.28 -0.11
N ALA A 121 6.63 6.27 -0.42
CA ALA A 121 6.56 5.61 -1.72
C ALA A 121 5.30 4.76 -1.86
N VAL A 122 4.84 4.56 -3.09
CA VAL A 122 3.65 3.75 -3.40
C VAL A 122 4.06 2.30 -3.64
N LYS A 123 4.98 2.07 -4.60
CA LYS A 123 5.56 0.76 -4.88
C LYS A 123 6.97 0.92 -5.43
N HIS A 124 7.84 -0.04 -5.13
CA HIS A 124 9.19 -0.09 -5.69
C HIS A 124 9.23 -1.14 -6.80
N SER A 125 8.76 -0.77 -7.99
CA SER A 125 8.82 -1.64 -9.17
C SER A 125 10.27 -1.99 -9.49
N ARG A 126 10.54 -3.26 -9.84
CA ARG A 126 11.89 -3.77 -10.11
C ARG A 126 11.91 -4.56 -11.41
N LEU A 127 12.96 -4.37 -12.19
CA LEU A 127 13.33 -5.25 -13.29
C LEU A 127 14.39 -6.24 -12.77
N ALA A 128 14.32 -7.50 -13.18
CA ALA A 128 15.30 -8.51 -12.77
C ALA A 128 15.43 -9.60 -13.82
N LYS A 129 16.58 -10.30 -13.80
CA LYS A 129 16.94 -11.38 -14.74
C LYS A 129 15.85 -12.45 -14.93
N THR A 130 15.10 -12.75 -13.87
CA THR A 130 14.09 -13.83 -13.85
C THR A 130 12.68 -13.33 -13.58
N LEU A 131 12.49 -12.01 -13.46
CA LEU A 131 11.19 -11.43 -13.15
C LEU A 131 10.55 -10.91 -14.44
N ASP A 132 9.56 -11.63 -14.94
CA ASP A 132 8.71 -11.13 -16.03
C ASP A 132 7.84 -9.98 -15.49
N PHE A 133 8.28 -8.76 -15.77
CA PHE A 133 7.57 -7.58 -15.28
C PHE A 133 6.24 -7.41 -16.01
N GLY A 134 6.11 -7.86 -17.25
CA GLY A 134 4.87 -7.72 -18.00
C GLY A 134 3.78 -8.62 -17.44
N GLU A 135 4.11 -9.87 -17.17
CA GLU A 135 3.20 -10.82 -16.51
C GLU A 135 2.79 -10.28 -15.15
N LYS A 136 3.75 -9.76 -14.37
CA LYS A 136 3.48 -9.28 -13.01
C LYS A 136 2.73 -7.94 -12.96
N TRP A 137 2.99 -7.01 -13.88
CA TRP A 137 2.51 -5.63 -13.78
C TRP A 137 1.26 -5.37 -14.61
N TYR A 138 1.06 -6.09 -15.71
CA TYR A 138 -0.11 -5.90 -16.57
C TYR A 138 -0.68 -7.21 -17.16
N GLY A 139 -0.20 -8.37 -16.67
CA GLY A 139 -0.76 -9.68 -16.99
C GLY A 139 -0.37 -10.25 -18.37
N VAL A 140 0.66 -9.71 -19.02
CA VAL A 140 1.12 -10.18 -20.34
C VAL A 140 2.63 -10.40 -20.31
N LYS A 141 3.08 -11.63 -20.59
CA LYS A 141 4.50 -11.96 -20.60
C LYS A 141 5.30 -11.03 -21.51
N CYS A 142 6.48 -10.64 -21.04
CA CYS A 142 7.42 -9.90 -21.86
C CYS A 142 7.80 -10.68 -23.11
N SER A 143 8.02 -9.97 -24.21
CA SER A 143 8.40 -10.59 -25.47
C SER A 143 9.78 -11.25 -25.42
N ASP A 144 10.01 -12.23 -26.31
CA ASP A 144 11.34 -12.83 -26.50
C ASP A 144 12.38 -11.77 -26.91
N GLU A 145 11.94 -10.70 -27.58
CA GLU A 145 12.79 -9.57 -27.93
C GLU A 145 13.27 -8.82 -26.68
N TYR A 146 12.38 -8.53 -25.72
CA TYR A 146 12.79 -7.96 -24.43
C TYR A 146 13.83 -8.84 -23.74
N TRP A 147 13.58 -10.14 -23.65
CA TRP A 147 14.50 -11.07 -22.98
C TRP A 147 15.85 -11.16 -23.67
N ARG A 148 15.88 -11.13 -25.00
CA ARG A 148 17.12 -11.06 -25.77
C ARG A 148 17.86 -9.75 -25.54
N ASP A 149 17.16 -8.63 -25.47
CA ASP A 149 17.75 -7.30 -25.29
C ASP A 149 18.35 -7.11 -23.88
N VAL A 150 17.71 -7.66 -22.83
CA VAL A 150 18.21 -7.51 -21.44
C VAL A 150 19.20 -8.59 -20.99
N LYS A 151 19.26 -9.73 -21.68
CA LYS A 151 20.14 -10.85 -21.30
C LYS A 151 21.62 -10.44 -21.19
N PRO A 152 22.23 -9.72 -22.16
CA PRO A 152 23.64 -9.31 -22.05
C PRO A 152 23.91 -8.42 -20.82
N ILE A 153 22.95 -7.57 -20.45
CA ILE A 153 23.05 -6.66 -19.31
C ILE A 153 23.09 -7.45 -18.00
N PHE A 154 22.18 -8.40 -17.84
CA PHE A 154 22.13 -9.23 -16.62
C PHE A 154 23.27 -10.24 -16.54
N ASP A 155 23.74 -10.76 -17.67
CA ASP A 155 24.92 -11.63 -17.72
C ASP A 155 26.19 -10.87 -17.30
N PHE A 156 26.38 -9.63 -17.78
CA PHE A 156 27.47 -8.75 -17.34
C PHE A 156 27.43 -8.49 -15.83
N LEU A 157 26.24 -8.17 -15.28
CA LEU A 157 26.09 -7.95 -13.85
C LEU A 157 26.42 -9.20 -13.01
N GLU A 158 26.10 -10.39 -13.52
CA GLU A 158 26.41 -11.66 -12.86
C GLU A 158 27.91 -11.97 -12.92
N GLU A 159 28.55 -11.70 -14.06
CA GLU A 159 29.99 -11.83 -14.24
C GLU A 159 30.75 -10.91 -13.28
N GLU A 160 30.42 -9.62 -13.21
CA GLU A 160 31.10 -8.68 -12.32
C GLU A 160 30.87 -9.01 -10.84
N LYS A 161 29.67 -9.51 -10.50
CA LYS A 161 29.38 -10.02 -9.16
C LYS A 161 30.24 -11.24 -8.83
N SER A 162 30.47 -12.15 -9.79
CA SER A 162 31.34 -13.32 -9.61
C SER A 162 32.81 -12.94 -9.38
N LYS A 163 33.25 -11.80 -9.93
CA LYS A 163 34.58 -11.19 -9.69
C LYS A 163 34.66 -10.49 -8.33
N GLY A 164 33.59 -10.50 -7.54
CA GLY A 164 33.52 -9.86 -6.22
C GLY A 164 33.32 -8.35 -6.27
N LYS A 165 33.08 -7.76 -7.45
CA LYS A 165 32.80 -6.33 -7.53
C LYS A 165 31.42 -6.02 -6.98
N ARG A 166 31.33 -4.93 -6.23
CA ARG A 166 30.06 -4.32 -5.82
C ARG A 166 29.53 -3.48 -6.97
N PHE A 167 28.21 -3.35 -7.06
CA PHE A 167 27.58 -2.48 -8.07
C PHE A 167 28.13 -1.05 -8.05
N LYS A 168 28.54 -0.52 -6.88
CA LYS A 168 29.15 0.81 -6.79
C LYS A 168 30.52 0.93 -7.47
N GLU A 169 31.21 -0.19 -7.73
CA GLU A 169 32.57 -0.29 -8.28
C GLU A 169 32.59 -0.55 -9.80
N LEU A 170 31.43 -0.62 -10.45
CA LEU A 170 31.35 -0.69 -11.91
C LEU A 170 31.64 0.70 -12.52
N ASP A 171 32.41 0.75 -13.59
CA ASP A 171 32.88 2.02 -14.17
C ASP A 171 31.78 2.71 -14.98
N SER A 172 31.24 2.10 -16.05
CA SER A 172 30.21 2.72 -16.90
C SER A 172 28.80 2.13 -16.69
N LYS A 173 28.27 2.24 -15.47
CA LYS A 173 26.90 1.73 -15.17
C LYS A 173 25.81 2.38 -16.01
N GLU A 174 26.01 3.63 -16.40
CA GLU A 174 25.04 4.36 -17.20
C GLU A 174 24.88 3.68 -18.57
N ASP A 175 25.99 3.50 -19.28
CA ASP A 175 26.01 2.95 -20.63
C ASP A 175 25.86 1.43 -20.66
N ASP A 176 26.42 0.71 -19.68
CA ASP A 176 26.45 -0.75 -19.67
C ASP A 176 25.18 -1.36 -19.04
N VAL A 177 24.49 -0.61 -18.18
CA VAL A 177 23.37 -1.13 -17.38
C VAL A 177 22.11 -0.29 -17.50
N TYR A 178 22.14 0.97 -17.06
CA TYR A 178 20.91 1.76 -16.90
C TYR A 178 20.25 2.09 -18.24
N VAL A 179 20.98 2.71 -19.16
CA VAL A 179 20.43 3.17 -20.43
C VAL A 179 19.92 1.99 -21.28
N PRO A 180 20.69 0.91 -21.50
CA PRO A 180 20.20 -0.24 -22.27
C PRO A 180 18.98 -0.91 -21.64
N LEU A 181 18.98 -1.07 -20.30
CA LEU A 181 17.87 -1.71 -19.59
C LEU A 181 16.58 -0.87 -19.67
N LEU A 182 16.70 0.45 -19.50
CA LEU A 182 15.56 1.37 -19.62
C LEU A 182 15.05 1.45 -21.06
N ASN A 183 15.93 1.42 -22.06
CA ASN A 183 15.54 1.38 -23.47
C ASN A 183 14.78 0.09 -23.81
N ALA A 184 15.29 -1.06 -23.37
CA ALA A 184 14.60 -2.35 -23.54
C ALA A 184 13.22 -2.35 -22.85
N PHE A 185 13.14 -1.80 -21.63
CA PHE A 185 11.90 -1.65 -20.90
C PHE A 185 10.87 -0.76 -21.62
N ILE A 186 11.28 0.44 -22.06
CA ILE A 186 10.39 1.39 -22.77
C ILE A 186 9.92 0.79 -24.09
N LYS A 187 10.82 0.13 -24.84
CA LYS A 187 10.51 -0.55 -26.09
C LYS A 187 9.45 -1.63 -25.88
N GLU A 188 9.63 -2.49 -24.87
CA GLU A 188 8.66 -3.54 -24.52
C GLU A 188 7.30 -2.94 -24.14
N VAL A 189 7.27 -2.00 -23.20
CA VAL A 189 6.01 -1.36 -22.76
C VAL A 189 5.28 -0.69 -23.92
N THR A 190 6.00 0.04 -24.78
CA THR A 190 5.41 0.73 -25.93
C THR A 190 4.85 -0.25 -26.96
N SER A 191 5.57 -1.34 -27.25
CA SER A 191 5.11 -2.41 -28.14
C SER A 191 3.82 -3.05 -27.62
N GLN A 192 3.77 -3.34 -26.32
CA GLN A 192 2.61 -3.94 -25.68
C GLN A 192 1.40 -2.98 -25.68
N ILE A 193 1.59 -1.69 -25.37
CA ILE A 193 0.54 -0.66 -25.48
C ILE A 193 0.05 -0.49 -26.94
N GLY A 194 0.92 -0.72 -27.91
CA GLY A 194 0.57 -0.76 -29.33
C GLY A 194 -0.46 -1.86 -29.64
N LYS A 195 -0.32 -3.02 -28.98
CA LYS A 195 -1.15 -4.22 -29.18
C LYS A 195 -2.43 -4.23 -28.35
N ASP A 196 -2.36 -3.76 -27.10
CA ASP A 196 -3.48 -3.76 -26.16
C ASP A 196 -3.57 -2.41 -25.43
N LYS A 197 -4.65 -1.68 -25.70
CA LYS A 197 -4.92 -0.36 -25.09
C LYS A 197 -5.33 -0.41 -23.63
N THR A 198 -5.55 -1.61 -23.06
CA THR A 198 -5.85 -1.79 -21.63
C THR A 198 -4.58 -1.85 -20.77
N ILE A 199 -3.40 -2.02 -21.36
CA ILE A 199 -2.13 -2.15 -20.62
C ILE A 199 -1.80 -0.92 -19.76
N PRO A 200 -1.97 0.32 -20.21
CA PRO A 200 -1.76 1.49 -19.36
C PRO A 200 -2.63 1.45 -18.09
N LEU A 201 -3.91 1.04 -18.21
CA LEU A 201 -4.81 0.91 -17.07
C LEU A 201 -4.30 -0.14 -16.08
N ARG A 202 -3.97 -1.35 -16.55
CA ARG A 202 -3.45 -2.43 -15.69
C ARG A 202 -2.13 -2.08 -15.02
N PHE A 203 -1.27 -1.35 -15.74
CA PHE A 203 -0.02 -0.84 -15.18
C PHE A 203 -0.28 0.16 -14.05
N VAL A 204 -1.21 1.10 -14.24
CA VAL A 204 -1.64 2.04 -13.19
C VAL A 204 -2.23 1.29 -12.00
N GLU A 205 -3.09 0.30 -12.23
CA GLU A 205 -3.64 -0.59 -11.19
C GLU A 205 -2.55 -1.30 -10.39
N TYR A 206 -1.51 -1.81 -11.06
CA TYR A 206 -0.41 -2.46 -10.38
C TYR A 206 0.42 -1.51 -9.52
N VAL A 207 0.60 -0.25 -9.96
CA VAL A 207 1.42 0.75 -9.27
C VAL A 207 0.64 1.43 -8.14
N LEU A 208 -0.60 1.84 -8.39
CA LEU A 208 -1.40 2.64 -7.47
C LEU A 208 -2.39 1.81 -6.65
N GLY A 209 -2.77 0.63 -7.12
CA GLY A 209 -3.76 -0.24 -6.49
C GLY A 209 -5.00 -0.41 -7.36
N LYS A 210 -5.72 -1.53 -7.15
CA LYS A 210 -6.98 -1.86 -7.85
C LYS A 210 -8.24 -1.28 -7.18
N TYR A 211 -8.11 -0.80 -5.96
CA TYR A 211 -9.20 -0.30 -5.14
C TYR A 211 -8.88 1.11 -4.68
N ASP A 212 -9.93 1.91 -4.46
CA ASP A 212 -9.76 3.22 -3.84
C ASP A 212 -9.46 3.08 -2.34
N PHE A 213 -8.65 3.98 -1.81
CA PHE A 213 -8.21 3.94 -0.42
C PHE A 213 -7.76 5.31 0.10
N TYR A 214 -7.64 5.41 1.42
CA TYR A 214 -6.93 6.52 2.06
C TYR A 214 -5.53 6.09 2.46
N LYS A 215 -4.53 6.83 2.00
CA LYS A 215 -3.16 6.68 2.48
C LYS A 215 -2.98 7.48 3.77
N VAL A 216 -2.70 6.81 4.87
CA VAL A 216 -2.44 7.41 6.18
C VAL A 216 -0.96 7.27 6.49
N ILE A 217 -0.27 8.40 6.71
CA ILE A 217 1.18 8.40 6.91
C ILE A 217 1.54 9.16 8.18
N SER A 218 2.17 8.49 9.15
CA SER A 218 2.89 9.20 10.22
C SER A 218 4.21 9.75 9.69
N VAL A 219 4.45 11.05 9.88
CA VAL A 219 5.71 11.72 9.58
C VAL A 219 6.28 12.28 10.89
N ASP A 220 7.04 11.45 11.60
CA ASP A 220 7.48 11.75 12.97
C ASP A 220 8.35 12.99 13.05
N SER A 221 9.21 13.20 12.05
CA SER A 221 10.09 14.37 11.96
C SER A 221 9.31 15.70 11.91
N LYS A 222 8.06 15.65 11.44
CA LYS A 222 7.15 16.80 11.38
C LYS A 222 6.07 16.75 12.46
N ARG A 223 5.98 15.64 13.22
CA ARG A 223 4.90 15.36 14.18
C ARG A 223 3.51 15.55 13.57
N VAL A 224 3.33 15.09 12.34
CA VAL A 224 2.08 15.22 11.57
C VAL A 224 1.70 13.86 11.02
N THR A 225 0.41 13.56 11.06
CA THR A 225 -0.20 12.46 10.32
C THR A 225 -0.90 13.04 9.09
N THR A 226 -0.55 12.55 7.90
CA THR A 226 -1.19 12.98 6.65
C THR A 226 -2.18 11.95 6.17
N ILE A 227 -3.29 12.41 5.59
CA ILE A 227 -4.26 11.57 4.91
C ILE A 227 -4.34 12.04 3.45
N SER A 228 -4.23 11.11 2.51
CA SER A 228 -4.37 11.38 1.08
C SER A 228 -5.37 10.41 0.48
N SER A 229 -6.30 10.91 -0.33
CA SER A 229 -7.28 10.08 -1.03
C SER A 229 -6.74 9.60 -2.37
N PHE A 230 -6.91 8.31 -2.63
CA PHE A 230 -6.72 7.69 -3.94
C PHE A 230 -8.09 7.19 -4.39
N ASN A 231 -8.82 8.03 -5.12
CA ASN A 231 -10.23 7.82 -5.50
C ASN A 231 -10.36 7.71 -7.03
N MET A 232 -9.71 6.71 -7.61
CA MET A 232 -9.64 6.47 -9.05
C MET A 232 -10.96 5.91 -9.62
N TYR A 233 -11.70 5.14 -8.82
CA TYR A 233 -12.97 4.52 -9.22
C TYR A 233 -14.20 5.19 -8.60
N GLY A 234 -13.97 6.22 -7.77
CA GLY A 234 -15.01 7.01 -7.15
C GLY A 234 -15.71 6.30 -6.00
N THR A 235 -15.14 5.25 -5.40
CA THR A 235 -15.81 4.45 -4.34
C THR A 235 -15.71 5.07 -2.95
N LEU A 236 -14.87 6.11 -2.76
CA LEU A 236 -14.74 6.85 -1.50
C LEU A 236 -15.79 7.97 -1.37
N ASN A 237 -16.02 8.43 -0.13
CA ASN A 237 -16.91 9.52 0.25
C ASN A 237 -18.33 9.35 -0.34
N LYS A 238 -18.88 8.14 -0.21
CA LYS A 238 -20.26 7.86 -0.60
C LYS A 238 -21.21 8.36 0.48
N ARG A 239 -22.35 8.93 0.09
CA ARG A 239 -23.35 9.46 1.03
C ARG A 239 -23.90 8.34 1.93
N SER A 240 -24.09 8.65 3.21
CA SER A 240 -24.88 7.85 4.15
C SER A 240 -26.38 7.94 3.84
N ARG A 241 -27.18 7.01 4.38
CA ARG A 241 -28.65 7.04 4.26
C ARG A 241 -29.26 8.07 5.21
N ALA A 242 -28.68 8.24 6.40
CA ALA A 242 -29.03 9.28 7.35
C ALA A 242 -28.34 10.61 7.01
N ALA A 243 -29.06 11.72 7.18
CA ALA A 243 -28.48 13.05 7.08
C ALA A 243 -27.48 13.27 8.23
N PHE A 244 -26.32 13.87 7.93
CA PHE A 244 -25.30 14.20 8.91
C PHE A 244 -25.88 15.10 10.01
N THR A 245 -25.94 14.60 11.24
CA THR A 245 -25.99 15.43 12.44
C THR A 245 -24.55 15.82 12.74
N ASN A 246 -24.24 17.11 12.91
CA ASN A 246 -22.88 17.62 13.12
C ASN A 246 -22.14 16.86 14.24
N ILE A 247 -21.15 16.03 13.89
CA ILE A 247 -20.29 15.29 14.84
C ILE A 247 -19.17 16.19 15.40
N LEU A 248 -18.99 17.40 14.86
CA LEU A 248 -17.96 18.36 15.29
C LEU A 248 -18.33 19.18 16.55
N ALA A 249 -19.31 18.74 17.33
CA ALA A 249 -19.69 19.39 18.59
C ALA A 249 -19.49 18.45 19.79
N ALA A 250 -18.25 18.04 20.03
CA ALA A 250 -17.79 17.48 21.31
C ALA A 250 -16.29 17.74 21.49
#